data_AF-A0A5B8LMC7-F1
#
_entry.id   AF-A0A5B8LMC7-F1
#
_cell.length_a   1.000
_cell.length_b   1.000
_cell.length_c   1.000
_cell.angle_alpha   90.00
_cell.angle_beta   90.00
_cell.angle_gamma   90.00
#
_symmetry.space_group_name_H-M   'P 1'
#
loop_
_entity.id
_entity.type
_entity.pdbx_description
1 polymer ?
#
loop_
_entity_poly.entity_id
_entity_poly.type
_entity_poly.pdbx_seq_one_letter_code
_entity_poly.pdbx_strand_id
1 'polypeptide(L)'
;MPSQEHGKLASSRPANPARGEAAVRVGGADLVLRPSFAALVAAEQELGPLFALVERAASGALGIGELVALFWHCLAARPEGLTREAFGEGVAAGGLAKATPALRVLLGQILGGR
;
A
#
# COMPACT_ATOMS: atom_id res chain seq x y z
N MET A 1 10.36 1.40 -40.80
CA MET A 1 9.44 0.36 -40.27
C MET A 1 9.75 0.21 -38.78
N PRO A 2 8.89 0.69 -37.86
CA PRO A 2 9.09 0.50 -36.43
C PRO A 2 8.49 -0.84 -36.00
N SER A 3 9.30 -1.73 -35.46
CA SER A 3 8.83 -2.99 -34.86
C SER A 3 9.05 -2.94 -33.35
N GLN A 4 8.01 -2.45 -32.66
CA GLN A 4 7.46 -2.92 -31.40
C GLN A 4 8.41 -3.62 -30.42
N GLU A 5 8.84 -2.90 -29.38
CA GLU A 5 9.21 -3.48 -28.09
C GLU A 5 8.09 -3.15 -27.09
N HIS A 6 7.07 -4.01 -27.03
CA HIS A 6 6.03 -3.91 -26.01
C HIS A 6 6.63 -4.36 -24.68
N GLY A 7 6.81 -3.39 -23.79
CA GLY A 7 7.20 -3.56 -22.40
C GLY A 7 6.40 -4.68 -21.74
N LYS A 8 7.12 -5.72 -21.33
CA LYS A 8 6.60 -6.81 -20.52
C LYS A 8 6.31 -6.24 -19.14
N LEU A 9 5.07 -5.83 -18.88
CA LEU A 9 4.60 -5.55 -17.51
C LEU A 9 4.91 -6.80 -16.68
N ALA A 10 5.88 -6.67 -15.77
CA ALA A 10 6.30 -7.73 -14.88
C ALA A 10 5.06 -8.30 -14.18
N SER A 11 4.84 -9.62 -14.27
CA SER A 11 3.69 -10.28 -13.67
C SER A 11 3.64 -9.93 -12.18
N SER A 12 2.65 -9.14 -11.75
CA SER A 12 2.42 -8.88 -10.34
C SER A 12 2.00 -10.19 -9.69
N ARG A 13 2.88 -10.74 -8.85
CA ARG A 13 2.58 -11.95 -8.08
C ARG A 13 1.41 -11.62 -7.15
N PRO A 14 0.37 -12.46 -7.05
CA PRO A 14 -0.73 -12.19 -6.12
C PRO A 14 -0.20 -12.13 -4.69
N ALA A 15 -0.75 -11.22 -3.88
CA ALA A 15 -0.37 -11.08 -2.48
C ALA A 15 -0.56 -12.42 -1.74
N ASN A 16 0.44 -12.81 -0.96
CA ASN A 16 0.40 -14.01 -0.13
C ASN A 16 0.07 -13.67 1.33
N PRO A 17 -1.15 -14.00 1.83
CA PRO A 17 -1.53 -13.73 3.22
C PRO A 17 -0.61 -14.40 4.23
N ALA A 18 -0.07 -15.59 3.92
CA ALA A 18 0.87 -16.30 4.79
C ALA A 18 2.25 -15.62 4.90
N ARG A 19 2.51 -14.55 4.11
CA ARG A 19 3.70 -13.69 4.23
C ARG A 19 3.37 -12.33 4.85
N GLY A 20 2.13 -12.10 5.26
CA GLY A 20 1.64 -10.80 5.71
C GLY A 20 1.41 -9.80 4.57
N GLU A 21 1.25 -10.28 3.34
CA GLU A 21 1.06 -9.40 2.18
C GLU A 21 -0.43 -9.05 1.97
N ALA A 22 -0.69 -7.82 1.55
CA ALA A 22 -2.01 -7.35 1.14
C ALA A 22 -1.98 -6.86 -0.31
N ALA A 23 -3.10 -6.92 -1.02
CA ALA A 23 -3.22 -6.34 -2.36
C ALA A 23 -4.03 -5.04 -2.30
N VAL A 24 -3.57 -4.02 -3.03
CA VAL A 24 -4.31 -2.77 -3.26
C VAL A 24 -4.41 -2.51 -4.76
N ARG A 25 -5.63 -2.23 -5.24
CA ARG A 25 -5.89 -1.88 -6.63
C ARG A 25 -5.71 -0.37 -6.82
N VAL A 26 -4.79 0.04 -7.68
CA VAL A 26 -4.50 1.44 -8.00
C VAL A 26 -4.37 1.59 -9.52
N GLY A 27 -5.14 2.49 -10.13
CA GLY A 27 -5.04 2.75 -11.58
C GLY A 27 -5.26 1.52 -12.47
N GLY A 28 -6.03 0.53 -12.01
CA GLY A 28 -6.24 -0.74 -12.73
C GLY A 28 -5.16 -1.81 -12.49
N ALA A 29 -4.07 -1.48 -11.80
CA ALA A 29 -3.03 -2.43 -11.41
C ALA A 29 -3.25 -2.94 -9.97
N ASP A 30 -3.02 -4.24 -9.74
CA ASP A 30 -2.96 -4.82 -8.40
C ASP A 30 -1.52 -4.73 -7.88
N LEU A 31 -1.32 -3.91 -6.85
CA LEU A 31 -0.04 -3.71 -6.18
C LEU A 31 0.00 -4.48 -4.87
N VAL A 32 1.17 -5.01 -4.54
CA VAL A 32 1.38 -5.78 -3.30
C VAL A 32 1.96 -4.88 -2.22
N LEU A 33 1.37 -4.94 -1.03
CA LEU A 33 1.83 -4.31 0.20
C LEU A 33 2.46 -5.39 1.09
N ARG A 34 3.65 -5.11 1.62
CA ARG A 34 4.42 -5.96 2.52
C ARG A 34 4.95 -5.13 3.70
N PRO A 35 4.35 -5.23 4.91
CA PRO A 35 4.80 -4.52 6.10
C PRO A 35 6.08 -5.14 6.68
N SER A 36 7.20 -4.97 5.99
CA SER A 36 8.52 -5.36 6.52
C SER A 36 8.96 -4.41 7.63
N PHE A 37 9.94 -4.82 8.45
CA PHE A 37 10.51 -3.95 9.48
C PHE A 37 10.95 -2.58 8.93
N ALA A 38 11.70 -2.57 7.82
CA ALA A 38 12.16 -1.34 7.19
C ALA A 38 11.01 -0.45 6.70
N ALA A 39 9.96 -1.06 6.14
CA ALA A 39 8.77 -0.34 5.70
C ALA A 39 8.00 0.28 6.88
N LEU A 40 7.85 -0.46 7.97
CA LEU A 40 7.16 0.01 9.18
C LEU A 40 7.94 1.12 9.87
N VAL A 41 9.26 1.02 9.96
CA VAL A 41 10.11 2.11 10.47
C VAL A 41 9.99 3.35 9.59
N ALA A 42 10.06 3.22 8.27
CA ALA A 42 9.90 4.36 7.36
C ALA A 42 8.51 5.01 7.47
N ALA A 43 7.46 4.19 7.62
CA ALA A 43 6.11 4.68 7.85
C ALA A 43 5.99 5.41 9.19
N GLU A 44 6.57 4.88 10.27
CA GLU A 44 6.55 5.50 11.59
C GLU A 44 7.29 6.84 11.63
N GLN A 45 8.40 6.97 10.90
CA GLN A 45 9.12 8.24 10.79
C GLN A 45 8.30 9.34 10.12
N GLU A 46 7.38 8.99 9.22
CA GLU A 46 6.52 9.96 8.54
C GLU A 46 5.20 10.20 9.29
N LEU A 47 4.57 9.13 9.81
CA LEU A 47 3.21 9.15 10.34
C LEU A 47 3.14 9.31 11.86
N GLY A 48 4.31 9.27 12.53
CA GLY A 48 4.41 9.11 13.96
C GLY A 48 4.13 7.67 14.41
N PRO A 49 4.01 7.45 15.73
CA PRO A 49 3.94 6.11 16.33
C PRO A 49 2.87 5.22 15.69
N LEU A 50 3.21 3.98 15.34
CA LEU A 50 2.29 3.06 14.67
C LEU A 50 1.05 2.73 15.52
N PHE A 51 1.17 2.69 16.85
CA PHE A 51 0.03 2.54 17.75
C PHE A 51 -0.95 3.71 17.64
N ALA A 52 -0.45 4.94 17.61
CA ALA A 52 -1.30 6.12 17.43
C ALA A 52 -2.00 6.12 16.06
N LEU A 53 -1.34 5.61 15.02
CA LEU A 53 -1.94 5.43 13.70
C LEU A 53 -3.09 4.40 13.73
N VAL A 54 -2.89 3.27 14.41
CA VAL A 54 -3.92 2.23 14.59
C VAL A 54 -5.13 2.80 15.35
N GLU A 55 -4.90 3.55 16.42
CA GLU A 55 -5.97 4.19 17.21
C GLU A 55 -6.78 5.18 16.36
N ARG A 56 -6.12 6.01 15.53
CA ARG A 56 -6.81 6.90 14.58
C ARG A 56 -7.64 6.12 13.56
N ALA A 57 -7.14 4.99 13.07
CA ALA A 57 -7.90 4.13 12.17
C ALA A 57 -9.13 3.52 12.87
N ALA A 58 -8.97 3.03 14.09
CA ALA A 58 -10.05 2.44 14.87
C ALA A 58 -11.14 3.47 15.25
N SER A 59 -10.76 4.72 15.48
CA SER A 59 -11.70 5.81 15.78
C SER A 59 -12.34 6.44 14.53
N GLY A 60 -11.97 5.99 13.33
CA GLY A 60 -12.47 6.55 12.07
C GLY A 60 -11.89 7.93 11.73
N ALA A 61 -10.80 8.33 12.38
CA ALA A 61 -10.12 9.61 12.19
C ALA A 61 -8.93 9.54 11.22
N LEU A 62 -8.65 8.36 10.63
CA LEU A 62 -7.53 8.19 9.71
C LEU A 62 -7.76 8.95 8.40
N GLY A 63 -6.88 9.91 8.11
CA GLY A 63 -6.90 10.67 6.88
C GLY A 63 -6.46 9.86 5.66
N ILE A 64 -6.95 10.25 4.48
CA ILE A 64 -6.53 9.62 3.22
C ILE A 64 -5.02 9.75 2.97
N GLY A 65 -4.41 10.88 3.35
CA GLY A 65 -2.97 11.08 3.24
C GLY A 65 -2.16 10.09 4.09
N GLU A 66 -2.65 9.78 5.29
CA GLU A 66 -2.00 8.82 6.19
C GLU A 66 -2.10 7.39 5.68
N LEU A 67 -3.28 7.03 5.14
CA LEU A 67 -3.48 5.75 4.47
C LEU A 67 -2.53 5.59 3.27
N VAL A 68 -2.47 6.62 2.42
CA VAL A 68 -1.59 6.64 1.24
C VAL A 68 -0.13 6.51 1.66
N ALA A 69 0.28 7.23 2.70
CA ALA A 69 1.64 7.16 3.23
C ALA A 69 2.00 5.77 3.74
N LEU A 70 1.12 5.15 4.54
CA LEU A 70 1.34 3.79 5.04
C LEU A 70 1.50 2.81 3.89
N PHE A 71 0.61 2.88 2.90
CA PHE A 71 0.65 1.98 1.75
C PHE A 71 1.90 2.21 0.90
N TRP A 72 2.28 3.47 0.67
CA TRP A 72 3.45 3.83 -0.11
C TRP A 72 4.75 3.26 0.45
N HIS A 73 4.90 3.27 1.78
CA HIS A 73 6.03 2.65 2.48
C HIS A 73 5.95 1.13 2.46
N CYS A 74 4.74 0.57 2.49
CA CYS A 74 4.52 -0.87 2.43
C CYS A 74 4.59 -1.45 1.01
N LEU A 75 4.66 -0.67 -0.08
CA LEU A 75 4.74 -1.21 -1.44
C LEU A 75 5.92 -2.19 -1.58
N ALA A 76 5.63 -3.45 -1.91
CA ALA A 76 6.63 -4.50 -2.06
C ALA A 76 7.53 -4.27 -3.28
N ALA A 77 6.97 -3.70 -4.33
CA ALA A 77 7.68 -3.23 -5.51
C ALA A 77 6.97 -1.98 -6.04
N ARG A 78 7.75 -1.00 -6.48
CA ARG A 78 7.22 0.20 -7.15
C ARG A 78 7.41 0.00 -8.65
N PRO A 79 6.32 -0.07 -9.44
CA PRO A 79 6.40 -0.03 -10.89
C PRO A 79 7.23 1.17 -11.35
N GLU A 80 7.96 1.00 -12.45
CA GLU A 80 8.75 2.07 -13.04
C GLU A 80 7.83 3.25 -13.40
N GLY A 81 8.26 4.47 -13.05
CA GLY A 81 7.46 5.69 -13.26
C GLY A 81 6.30 5.91 -12.29
N LEU A 82 6.04 4.99 -11.33
CA LEU A 82 5.02 5.24 -10.31
C LEU A 82 5.52 6.30 -9.32
N THR A 83 4.87 7.46 -9.30
CA THR A 83 5.09 8.51 -8.31
C THR A 83 4.12 8.38 -7.13
N ARG A 84 4.44 9.03 -6.02
CA ARG A 84 3.61 9.00 -4.81
C ARG A 84 2.28 9.71 -5.05
N GLU A 85 2.34 10.79 -5.81
CA GLU A 85 1.19 11.60 -6.20
C GLU A 85 0.25 10.76 -7.08
N ALA A 86 0.77 10.09 -8.11
CA ALA A 86 -0.03 9.22 -8.98
C ALA A 86 -0.62 8.03 -8.22
N PHE A 87 0.12 7.47 -7.26
CA PHE A 87 -0.40 6.42 -6.39
C PHE A 87 -1.56 6.93 -5.52
N GLY A 88 -1.41 8.10 -4.88
CA GLY A 88 -2.45 8.73 -4.07
C GLY A 88 -3.71 9.04 -4.88
N GLU A 89 -3.57 9.62 -6.07
CA GLU A 89 -4.67 9.88 -6.99
C GLU A 89 -5.39 8.58 -7.40
N GLY A 90 -4.64 7.51 -7.69
CA GLY A 90 -5.23 6.22 -8.03
C GLY A 90 -5.98 5.57 -6.86
N VAL A 91 -5.53 5.76 -5.61
CA VAL A 91 -6.25 5.34 -4.40
C VAL A 91 -7.53 6.15 -4.23
N ALA A 92 -7.46 7.48 -4.39
CA ALA A 92 -8.62 8.37 -4.29
C ALA A 92 -9.68 8.04 -5.36
N ALA A 93 -9.26 7.85 -6.61
CA ALA A 93 -10.14 7.46 -7.72
C ALA A 93 -10.77 6.07 -7.53
N GLY A 94 -10.06 5.14 -6.89
CA GLY A 94 -10.60 3.82 -6.51
C GLY A 94 -11.64 3.89 -5.40
N GLY A 95 -11.57 4.92 -4.55
CA GLY A 95 -12.39 5.14 -3.37
C GLY A 95 -11.88 4.37 -2.14
N LEU A 96 -12.05 4.97 -0.96
CA LEU A 96 -11.58 4.40 0.31
C LEU A 96 -12.13 2.99 0.56
N ALA A 97 -13.38 2.71 0.17
CA ALA A 97 -13.98 1.39 0.33
C ALA A 97 -13.15 0.25 -0.30
N LYS A 98 -12.45 0.52 -1.41
CA LYS A 98 -11.56 -0.47 -2.06
C LYS A 98 -10.19 -0.59 -1.38
N ALA A 99 -9.74 0.45 -0.68
CA ALA A 99 -8.48 0.47 0.07
C ALA A 99 -8.62 -0.13 1.47
N THR A 100 -9.80 -0.04 2.10
CA THR A 100 -10.05 -0.50 3.48
C THR A 100 -9.70 -1.97 3.72
N PRO A 101 -9.94 -2.94 2.81
CA PRO A 101 -9.53 -4.33 3.03
C PRO A 101 -8.02 -4.47 3.21
N ALA A 102 -7.21 -3.80 2.39
CA ALA A 102 -5.76 -3.79 2.50
C ALA A 102 -5.30 -3.12 3.80
N LEU A 103 -5.96 -2.03 4.19
CA LEU A 103 -5.69 -1.34 5.46
C LEU A 103 -5.92 -2.28 6.66
N ARG A 104 -7.04 -3.00 6.71
CA ARG A 104 -7.34 -3.93 7.81
C ARG A 104 -6.25 -5.00 7.96
N VAL A 105 -5.75 -5.54 6.84
CA VAL A 105 -4.66 -6.53 6.86
C VAL A 105 -3.39 -5.90 7.44
N LEU A 106 -2.99 -4.72 6.98
CA LEU A 106 -1.78 -4.04 7.49
C LEU A 106 -1.89 -3.72 8.98
N LEU A 107 -3.01 -3.17 9.45
CA LEU A 107 -3.20 -2.86 10.88
C LEU A 107 -3.16 -4.12 11.73
N GLY A 108 -3.78 -5.21 11.26
CA GLY A 108 -3.70 -6.51 11.93
C GLY A 108 -2.27 -7.04 12.04
N GLN A 109 -1.46 -6.88 10.99
CA GLN A 109 -0.05 -7.30 10.97
C GLN A 109 0.84 -6.41 11.85
N ILE A 110 0.56 -5.11 11.94
CA ILE A 110 1.25 -4.18 12.84
C ILE A 110 1.04 -4.59 14.31
N LEU A 111 -0.18 -4.99 14.67
CA LEU A 111 -0.52 -5.37 16.04
C LEU A 111 -0.14 -6.82 16.39
N GLY A 112 -0.42 -7.75 15.48
CA GLY A 112 -0.28 -9.18 15.72
C GLY A 112 1.06 -9.77 15.31
N GLY A 113 1.90 -9.01 14.61
CA GLY A 113 3.05 -9.56 13.91
C GLY A 113 2.64 -10.41 12.69
N ARG A 114 3.62 -11.14 12.15
CA ARG A 114 3.41 -12.07 11.02
C ARG A 114 3.09 -13.46 11.50
#